data_AF-A0A2N6PR95-F1
#
_entry.id   AF-A0A2N6PR95-F1
#
_cell.length_a   1.000
_cell.length_b   1.000
_cell.length_c   1.000
_cell.angle_alpha   90.00
_cell.angle_beta   90.00
_cell.angle_gamma   90.00
#
_symmetry.space_group_name_H-M   'P 1'
#
loop_
_entity.id
_entity.type
_entity.pdbx_description
1 polymer ?
#
loop_
_entity_poly.entity_id
_entity_poly.type
_entity_poly.pdbx_seq_one_letter_code
_entity_poly.pdbx_strand_id
1 'polypeptide(L)'
;MEKRLRLFHFSKDQYGESSYLSGIIFDDSSAEFSKIVEDLESRINKCIDDKYAKNFRFKRPSSQIVTNVSEIFESEEKFDRNSEDIASKFQESIGRRFQNDFYLVVLTTEIDNNEILFLVKMETGTAIQVTDENTLTTLDKILPDKKSRLQKATVIFKDKTIQFKENREEPNSERTNIHSRVLDRTDDNISGYFFKIFLDSDNVIDDEDSAARMAIQAIDTVVKPYIKSEANPGIVKEKLTSFLSQRRDTSFEGLIQEVSDVLDFGIENRETDIERLSTEAYKLAKSKNNTVVASFVAKLYRPPKATYVSQGDEQQIKISILKSLESRKDVYWDDDDDFYVLKINKEVITLIER
;
A
#
# COMPACT_ATOMS: atom_id res chain seq x y z
N MET A 1 27.83 -12.97 -0.73
CA MET A 1 27.68 -11.81 0.17
C MET A 1 27.84 -12.29 1.61
N GLU A 2 28.45 -11.51 2.49
CA GLU A 2 28.53 -11.85 3.93
C GLU A 2 27.19 -11.53 4.61
N LYS A 3 26.60 -12.52 5.29
CA LYS A 3 25.32 -12.35 5.97
C LYS A 3 25.56 -11.78 7.36
N ARG A 4 24.75 -10.81 7.77
CA ARG A 4 24.87 -10.20 9.11
C ARG A 4 23.51 -10.01 9.76
N LEU A 5 23.44 -10.29 11.05
CA LEU A 5 22.25 -10.22 11.89
C LEU A 5 22.53 -9.35 13.11
N ARG A 6 21.58 -8.46 13.45
CA ARG A 6 21.57 -7.74 14.72
C ARG A 6 20.18 -7.74 15.33
N LEU A 7 20.12 -7.83 16.65
CA LEU A 7 18.89 -7.75 17.41
C LEU A 7 18.82 -6.46 18.22
N PHE A 8 17.64 -5.87 18.29
CA PHE A 8 17.37 -4.73 19.16
C PHE A 8 16.19 -5.06 20.08
N HIS A 9 16.41 -5.05 21.39
CA HIS A 9 15.37 -5.29 22.38
C HIS A 9 14.63 -4.00 22.68
N PHE A 10 13.38 -3.90 22.25
CA PHE A 10 12.51 -2.75 22.52
C PHE A 10 11.70 -3.00 23.79
N SER A 11 11.70 -2.01 24.67
CA SER A 11 10.97 -2.03 25.94
C SER A 11 10.36 -0.67 26.26
N LYS A 12 9.48 -0.63 27.26
CA LYS A 12 8.94 0.62 27.80
C LYS A 12 9.43 0.87 29.21
N ASP A 13 9.71 2.14 29.50
CA ASP A 13 9.91 2.58 30.86
C ASP A 13 8.58 2.73 31.62
N GLN A 14 8.67 3.10 32.90
CA GLN A 14 7.52 3.31 33.78
C GLN A 14 6.58 4.46 33.34
N TYR A 15 7.02 5.33 32.44
CA TYR A 15 6.22 6.41 31.86
C TYR A 15 5.63 6.05 30.49
N GLY A 16 5.92 4.83 30.02
CA GLY A 16 5.48 4.31 28.72
C GLY A 16 6.30 4.83 27.54
N GLU A 17 7.45 5.48 27.80
CA GLU A 17 8.40 5.88 26.76
C GLU A 17 9.14 4.66 26.22
N SER A 18 9.23 4.59 24.90
CA SER A 18 9.93 3.51 24.21
C SER A 18 11.44 3.72 24.34
N SER A 19 12.17 2.66 24.69
CA SER A 19 13.63 2.58 24.61
C SER A 19 14.02 1.28 23.90
N TYR A 20 15.28 1.18 23.47
CA TYR A 20 15.81 -0.07 22.98
C TYR A 20 17.25 -0.31 23.46
N LEU A 21 17.64 -1.59 23.51
CA LEU A 21 19.00 -2.04 23.76
C LEU A 21 19.52 -2.79 22.54
N SER A 22 20.69 -2.40 22.05
CA SER A 22 21.33 -3.02 20.90
C SER A 22 22.10 -4.27 21.30
N GLY A 23 21.84 -5.37 20.60
CA GLY A 23 22.63 -6.60 20.69
C GLY A 23 23.93 -6.52 19.89
N ILE A 24 24.73 -7.58 20.03
CA ILE A 24 25.94 -7.78 19.22
C ILE A 24 25.58 -8.15 17.77
N ILE A 25 26.55 -8.00 16.88
CA ILE A 25 26.44 -8.42 15.48
C ILE A 25 26.81 -9.90 15.40
N PHE A 26 26.00 -10.65 14.66
CA PHE A 26 26.26 -12.05 14.33
C PHE A 26 26.52 -12.19 12.84
N ASP A 27 27.48 -13.06 12.51
CA ASP A 27 27.91 -13.39 11.16
C ASP A 27 28.29 -14.88 11.06
N ASP A 28 28.86 -15.29 9.93
CA ASP A 28 29.26 -16.68 9.65
C ASP A 28 30.32 -17.23 10.62
N SER A 29 30.95 -16.40 11.46
CA SER A 29 31.89 -16.85 12.50
C SER A 29 31.20 -17.38 13.75
N SER A 30 29.91 -17.06 13.94
CA SER A 30 29.16 -17.41 15.15
C SER A 30 28.57 -18.82 15.08
N ALA A 31 28.75 -19.62 16.14
CA ALA A 31 28.09 -20.91 16.27
C ALA A 31 26.56 -20.72 16.24
N GLU A 32 25.83 -21.58 15.51
CA GLU A 32 24.36 -21.54 15.33
C GLU A 32 23.84 -20.45 14.37
N PHE A 33 24.68 -19.53 13.86
CA PHE A 33 24.26 -18.48 12.93
C PHE A 33 23.57 -19.01 11.68
N SER A 34 24.18 -20.01 11.02
CA SER A 34 23.61 -20.59 9.79
C SER A 34 22.21 -21.15 9.99
N LYS A 35 21.93 -21.79 11.15
CA LYS A 35 20.61 -22.36 11.47
C LYS A 35 19.56 -21.26 11.66
N ILE A 36 19.92 -20.18 12.36
CA ILE A 36 19.04 -19.04 12.59
C ILE A 36 18.74 -18.32 11.28
N VAL A 37 19.76 -18.11 10.46
CA VAL A 37 19.62 -17.51 9.13
C VAL A 37 18.72 -18.37 8.24
N GLU A 38 18.88 -19.69 8.19
CA GLU A 38 18.01 -20.59 7.42
C GLU A 38 16.53 -20.46 7.82
N ASP A 39 16.21 -20.36 9.13
CA ASP A 39 14.83 -20.13 9.58
C ASP A 39 14.31 -18.75 9.16
N LEU A 40 15.13 -17.70 9.29
CA LEU A 40 14.78 -16.35 8.88
C LEU A 40 14.58 -16.25 7.36
N GLU A 41 15.41 -16.93 6.56
CA GLU A 41 15.27 -17.03 5.10
C GLU A 41 13.98 -17.74 4.70
N SER A 42 13.60 -18.82 5.39
CA SER A 42 12.28 -19.45 5.20
C SER A 42 11.13 -18.46 5.44
N ARG A 43 11.29 -17.53 6.39
CA ARG A 43 10.29 -16.49 6.69
C ARG A 43 10.30 -15.36 5.67
N ILE A 44 11.45 -15.00 5.12
CA ILE A 44 11.56 -14.07 4.00
C ILE A 44 10.73 -14.60 2.83
N ASN A 45 10.93 -15.87 2.43
CA ASN A 45 10.16 -16.50 1.35
C ASN A 45 8.65 -16.49 1.65
N LYS A 46 8.25 -16.87 2.89
CA LYS A 46 6.85 -16.77 3.31
C LYS A 46 6.29 -15.35 3.24
N CYS A 47 7.09 -14.32 3.50
CA CYS A 47 6.68 -12.92 3.41
C CYS A 47 6.55 -12.47 1.95
N ILE A 48 7.45 -12.91 1.07
CA ILE A 48 7.42 -12.60 -0.37
C ILE A 48 6.21 -13.26 -1.03
N ASP A 49 5.90 -14.51 -0.66
CA ASP A 49 4.82 -15.30 -1.25
C ASP A 49 3.46 -15.09 -0.57
N ASP A 50 3.38 -14.30 0.51
CA ASP A 50 2.13 -14.07 1.22
C ASP A 50 1.17 -13.22 0.37
N LYS A 51 -0.03 -13.75 0.13
CA LYS A 51 -1.08 -13.02 -0.61
C LYS A 51 -1.56 -11.73 0.07
N TYR A 52 -1.29 -11.58 1.37
CA TYR A 52 -1.62 -10.37 2.15
C TYR A 52 -0.44 -9.40 2.25
N ALA A 53 0.75 -9.78 1.77
CA ALA A 53 1.87 -8.85 1.67
C ALA A 53 1.57 -7.78 0.63
N LYS A 54 1.88 -6.52 0.95
CA LYS A 54 1.67 -5.38 0.07
C LYS A 54 3.01 -4.83 -0.42
N ASN A 55 2.99 -4.26 -1.61
CA ASN A 55 4.16 -3.72 -2.27
C ASN A 55 4.34 -2.25 -1.89
N PHE A 56 5.56 -1.83 -1.57
CA PHE A 56 5.86 -0.47 -1.16
C PHE A 56 7.03 0.12 -1.96
N ARG A 57 6.98 1.44 -2.09
CA ARG A 57 7.99 2.26 -2.73
C ARG A 57 8.37 3.40 -1.79
N PHE A 58 9.66 3.66 -1.64
CA PHE A 58 10.16 4.81 -0.89
C PHE A 58 9.63 6.11 -1.50
N LYS A 59 9.29 7.08 -0.66
CA LYS A 59 8.76 8.38 -1.11
C LYS A 59 9.81 9.23 -1.80
N ARG A 60 11.03 9.22 -1.25
CA ARG A 60 12.11 10.12 -1.66
C ARG A 60 13.45 9.38 -1.71
N PRO A 61 14.25 9.56 -2.77
CA PRO A 61 15.57 8.93 -2.88
C PRO A 61 16.54 9.47 -1.82
N SER A 62 16.32 10.69 -1.33
CA SER A 62 17.14 11.34 -0.30
C SER A 62 16.70 11.02 1.14
N SER A 63 15.76 10.08 1.36
CA SER A 63 15.31 9.76 2.71
C SER A 63 16.41 9.01 3.48
N GLN A 64 16.53 9.27 4.78
CA GLN A 64 17.56 8.63 5.61
C GLN A 64 17.48 7.10 5.56
N ILE A 65 16.26 6.54 5.50
CA ILE A 65 16.07 5.09 5.40
C ILE A 65 16.63 4.54 4.08
N VAL A 66 16.47 5.24 2.96
CA VAL A 66 17.06 4.84 1.67
C VAL A 66 18.59 4.80 1.76
N THR A 67 19.19 5.83 2.38
CA THR A 67 20.63 5.87 2.63
C THR A 67 21.07 4.68 3.49
N ASN A 68 20.41 4.47 4.64
CA ASN A 68 20.76 3.38 5.55
C ASN A 68 20.69 2.02 4.87
N VAL A 69 19.59 1.75 4.16
CA VAL A 69 19.42 0.48 3.43
C VAL A 69 20.45 0.32 2.32
N SER A 70 20.81 1.38 1.59
CA SER A 70 21.80 1.26 0.52
C SER A 70 23.21 0.95 1.03
N GLU A 71 23.58 1.42 2.22
CA GLU A 71 24.94 1.34 2.75
C GLU A 71 25.14 0.18 3.72
N ILE A 72 24.07 -0.37 4.31
CA ILE A 72 24.14 -1.44 5.33
C ILE A 72 24.88 -2.70 4.85
N PHE A 73 24.98 -2.90 3.54
CA PHE A 73 25.60 -4.06 2.90
C PHE A 73 27.11 -3.93 2.67
N GLU A 74 27.70 -2.74 2.83
CA GLU A 74 29.06 -2.45 2.37
C GLU A 74 30.17 -3.06 3.26
N SER A 75 30.00 -3.03 4.58
CA SER A 75 30.98 -3.52 5.56
C SER A 75 30.32 -3.75 6.92
N GLU A 76 31.02 -4.40 7.84
CA GLU A 76 30.55 -4.59 9.22
C GLU A 76 30.33 -3.25 9.94
N GLU A 77 31.24 -2.28 9.80
CA GLU A 77 31.10 -0.94 10.39
C GLU A 77 29.85 -0.22 9.84
N LYS A 78 29.62 -0.32 8.52
CA LYS A 78 28.42 0.22 7.89
C LYS A 78 27.17 -0.53 8.34
N PHE A 79 27.24 -1.85 8.52
CA PHE A 79 26.13 -2.63 9.06
C PHE A 79 25.78 -2.19 10.48
N ASP A 80 26.77 -2.05 11.36
CA ASP A 80 26.60 -1.61 12.74
C ASP A 80 25.89 -0.26 12.81
N ARG A 81 26.47 0.77 12.17
CA ARG A 81 25.94 2.12 12.20
C ARG A 81 24.55 2.23 11.58
N ASN A 82 24.35 1.65 10.40
CA ASN A 82 23.07 1.78 9.70
C ASN A 82 21.95 0.96 10.36
N SER A 83 22.26 -0.19 10.98
CA SER A 83 21.29 -0.96 11.76
C SER A 83 20.85 -0.21 13.01
N GLU A 84 21.77 0.48 13.69
CA GLU A 84 21.48 1.38 14.81
C GLU A 84 20.56 2.55 14.38
N ASP A 85 20.89 3.23 13.28
CA ASP A 85 20.08 4.33 12.75
C ASP A 85 18.66 3.85 12.36
N ILE A 86 18.54 2.61 11.85
CA ILE A 86 17.24 1.97 11.56
C ILE A 86 16.46 1.73 12.86
N ALA A 87 17.10 1.19 13.90
CA ALA A 87 16.44 0.94 15.19
C ALA A 87 15.98 2.25 15.85
N SER A 88 16.82 3.29 15.86
CA SER A 88 16.48 4.64 16.33
C SER A 88 15.27 5.21 15.59
N LYS A 89 15.29 5.16 14.24
CA LYS A 89 14.13 5.60 13.45
C LYS A 89 12.87 4.80 13.75
N PHE A 90 13.02 3.49 13.99
CA PHE A 90 11.90 2.63 14.36
C PHE A 90 11.28 3.04 15.70
N GLN A 91 12.11 3.33 16.71
CA GLN A 91 11.71 3.83 18.02
C GLN A 91 10.89 5.12 17.90
N GLU A 92 11.39 6.12 17.18
CA GLU A 92 10.69 7.39 16.95
C GLU A 92 9.33 7.17 16.25
N SER A 93 9.32 6.24 15.29
CA SER A 93 8.12 5.98 14.49
C SER A 93 7.05 5.24 15.27
N ILE A 94 7.42 4.21 16.04
CA ILE A 94 6.47 3.40 16.81
C ILE A 94 5.95 4.18 18.04
N GLY A 95 6.81 4.99 18.67
CA GLY A 95 6.50 5.71 19.90
C GLY A 95 5.88 4.79 20.96
N ARG A 96 4.79 5.24 21.59
CA ARG A 96 4.12 4.49 22.67
C ARG A 96 3.16 3.39 22.19
N ARG A 97 3.19 2.95 20.93
CA ARG A 97 2.13 2.09 20.34
C ARG A 97 2.20 0.59 20.66
N PHE A 98 3.33 0.06 21.14
CA PHE A 98 3.45 -1.36 21.49
C PHE A 98 3.10 -1.62 22.96
N GLN A 99 2.61 -2.82 23.27
CA GLN A 99 2.22 -3.19 24.64
C GLN A 99 3.28 -4.04 25.34
N ASN A 100 3.79 -5.04 24.63
CA ASN A 100 4.79 -5.97 25.14
C ASN A 100 6.15 -5.66 24.53
N ASP A 101 7.20 -5.95 25.27
CA ASP A 101 8.57 -5.95 24.77
C ASP A 101 8.67 -6.84 23.52
N PHE A 102 9.58 -6.47 22.63
CA PHE A 102 9.77 -7.18 21.37
C PHE A 102 11.20 -6.99 20.86
N TYR A 103 11.61 -7.87 19.96
CA TYR A 103 12.83 -7.70 19.18
C TYR A 103 12.53 -7.10 17.81
N LEU A 104 13.28 -6.08 17.44
CA LEU A 104 13.50 -5.77 16.03
C LEU A 104 14.71 -6.58 15.57
N VAL A 105 14.48 -7.45 14.61
CA VAL A 105 15.54 -8.22 13.95
C VAL A 105 15.93 -7.49 12.68
N VAL A 106 17.23 -7.27 12.49
CA VAL A 106 17.83 -6.67 11.30
C VAL A 106 18.77 -7.69 10.67
N LEU A 107 18.38 -8.24 9.51
CA LEU A 107 19.15 -9.26 8.80
C LEU A 107 19.47 -8.79 7.39
N THR A 108 20.74 -8.89 7.01
CA THR A 108 21.18 -8.82 5.61
C THR A 108 21.46 -10.22 5.10
N THR A 109 20.84 -10.59 3.98
CA THR A 109 21.04 -11.90 3.35
C THR A 109 20.77 -11.83 1.84
N GLU A 110 20.91 -12.96 1.16
CA GLU A 110 20.69 -13.13 -0.27
C GLU A 110 19.62 -14.20 -0.51
N ILE A 111 18.56 -13.86 -1.25
CA ILE A 111 17.51 -14.79 -1.69
C ILE A 111 17.33 -14.63 -3.20
N ASP A 112 17.33 -15.75 -3.94
CA ASP A 112 17.17 -15.77 -5.40
C ASP A 112 18.11 -14.78 -6.12
N ASN A 113 19.38 -14.74 -5.69
CA ASN A 113 20.42 -13.80 -6.15
C ASN A 113 20.11 -12.31 -5.93
N ASN A 114 19.18 -11.98 -5.03
CA ASN A 114 18.89 -10.61 -4.62
C ASN A 114 19.40 -10.38 -3.20
N GLU A 115 20.26 -9.38 -3.03
CA GLU A 115 20.64 -8.89 -1.71
C GLU A 115 19.46 -8.17 -1.06
N ILE A 116 19.09 -8.61 0.13
CA ILE A 116 17.88 -8.23 0.84
C ILE A 116 18.22 -7.79 2.25
N LEU A 117 17.55 -6.72 2.69
CA LEU A 117 17.44 -6.36 4.09
C LEU A 117 16.08 -6.82 4.60
N PHE A 118 16.10 -7.71 5.58
CA PHE A 118 14.92 -8.18 6.27
C PHE A 118 14.81 -7.52 7.65
N LEU A 119 13.69 -6.83 7.87
CA LEU A 119 13.36 -6.24 9.16
C LEU A 119 12.09 -6.90 9.69
N VAL A 120 12.13 -7.49 10.88
CA VAL A 120 10.95 -8.15 11.48
C VAL A 120 10.78 -7.77 12.94
N LYS A 121 9.55 -7.45 13.33
CA LYS A 121 9.14 -7.33 14.74
C LYS A 121 8.76 -8.71 15.26
N MET A 122 9.42 -9.15 16.32
CA MET A 122 9.17 -10.43 16.99
C MET A 122 8.83 -10.19 18.46
N GLU A 123 7.61 -10.53 18.88
CA GLU A 123 7.22 -10.39 20.29
C GLU A 123 8.00 -11.35 21.19
N THR A 124 8.41 -10.86 22.36
CA THR A 124 9.05 -11.71 23.36
C THR A 124 7.95 -12.44 24.14
N GLY A 125 7.74 -13.72 23.83
CA GLY A 125 6.85 -14.58 24.62
C GLY A 125 7.37 -14.85 26.04
N THR A 126 8.60 -14.41 26.37
CA THR A 126 9.23 -14.58 27.67
C THR A 126 10.36 -13.56 27.83
N ALA A 127 10.47 -12.95 29.01
CA ALA A 127 11.43 -11.90 29.35
C ALA A 127 12.88 -12.40 29.26
N ILE A 128 13.68 -11.91 28.32
CA ILE A 128 15.11 -12.25 28.25
C ILE A 128 15.94 -11.01 27.86
N GLN A 129 17.00 -10.76 28.64
CA GLN A 129 17.97 -9.69 28.44
C GLN A 129 19.03 -10.14 27.41
N VAL A 130 19.31 -9.28 26.44
CA VAL A 130 20.36 -9.47 25.44
C VAL A 130 21.63 -8.85 25.98
N THR A 131 22.54 -9.66 26.54
CA THR A 131 23.87 -9.17 26.93
C THR A 131 25.04 -10.00 26.41
N ASP A 132 24.88 -11.28 26.02
CA ASP A 132 26.05 -12.15 25.76
C ASP A 132 25.84 -13.21 24.65
N GLU A 133 26.91 -13.91 24.22
CA GLU A 133 26.95 -15.00 23.20
C GLU A 133 25.82 -16.05 23.33
N ASN A 134 25.29 -16.26 24.54
CA ASN A 134 24.10 -17.08 24.81
C ASN A 134 22.81 -16.59 24.12
N THR A 135 22.83 -15.40 23.51
CA THR A 135 21.70 -14.81 22.77
C THR A 135 21.35 -15.63 21.52
N LEU A 136 22.31 -16.27 20.84
CA LEU A 136 22.03 -17.12 19.67
C LEU A 136 21.33 -18.43 20.05
N THR A 137 21.81 -19.09 21.09
CA THR A 137 21.21 -20.32 21.63
C THR A 137 19.84 -20.08 22.25
N THR A 138 19.59 -18.83 22.66
CA THR A 138 18.28 -18.36 23.08
C THR A 138 17.43 -17.95 21.87
N LEU A 139 18.00 -17.37 20.82
CA LEU A 139 17.33 -17.09 19.54
C LEU A 139 16.80 -18.37 18.89
N ASP A 140 17.55 -19.47 18.85
CA ASP A 140 17.03 -20.77 18.37
C ASP A 140 15.79 -21.25 19.18
N LYS A 141 15.65 -20.80 20.43
CA LYS A 141 14.50 -21.05 21.33
C LYS A 141 13.42 -19.94 21.29
N ILE A 142 13.75 -18.73 20.86
CA ILE A 142 12.88 -17.54 20.74
C ILE A 142 12.29 -17.42 19.33
N LEU A 143 13.01 -17.93 18.32
CA LEU A 143 12.52 -18.14 16.98
C LEU A 143 11.27 -19.00 17.14
N PRO A 144 10.12 -18.49 16.72
CA PRO A 144 8.88 -19.01 17.23
C PRO A 144 8.67 -20.42 16.73
N ASP A 145 8.71 -21.31 17.70
CA ASP A 145 8.60 -22.75 17.61
C ASP A 145 7.25 -23.11 17.00
N LYS A 146 7.20 -23.33 15.68
CA LYS A 146 6.03 -23.78 14.86
C LYS A 146 4.66 -23.10 15.11
N LYS A 147 4.52 -22.12 16.02
CA LYS A 147 3.26 -21.60 16.58
C LYS A 147 3.19 -20.08 16.69
N SER A 148 4.30 -19.34 16.90
CA SER A 148 4.21 -17.87 16.80
C SER A 148 4.28 -17.42 15.34
N ARG A 149 3.26 -16.67 14.98
CA ARG A 149 2.99 -16.22 13.62
C ARG A 149 3.84 -14.98 13.39
N LEU A 150 4.53 -14.91 12.25
CA LEU A 150 5.17 -13.68 11.79
C LEU A 150 4.12 -12.56 11.81
N GLN A 151 4.33 -11.57 12.68
CA GLN A 151 3.33 -10.53 12.95
C GLN A 151 3.51 -9.33 12.02
N LYS A 152 4.76 -8.89 11.85
CA LYS A 152 5.10 -7.75 11.01
C LYS A 152 6.52 -7.87 10.48
N ALA A 153 6.67 -7.88 9.16
CA ALA A 153 7.97 -7.96 8.52
C ALA A 153 8.02 -7.13 7.25
N THR A 154 9.22 -6.70 6.88
CA THR A 154 9.51 -6.10 5.58
C THR A 154 10.74 -6.73 4.98
N VAL A 155 10.65 -7.01 3.68
CA VAL A 155 11.72 -7.46 2.81
C VAL A 155 12.05 -6.29 1.90
N ILE A 156 13.28 -5.76 1.98
CA ILE A 156 13.72 -4.59 1.23
C ILE A 156 14.82 -5.00 0.26
N PHE A 157 14.66 -4.69 -1.02
CA PHE A 157 15.59 -5.09 -2.08
C PHE A 157 16.71 -4.04 -2.25
N LYS A 158 17.96 -4.46 -2.10
CA LYS A 158 19.14 -3.58 -2.19
C LYS A 158 19.22 -2.86 -3.54
N ASP A 159 19.23 -3.62 -4.63
CA ASP A 159 19.44 -3.07 -5.97
C ASP A 159 18.38 -2.07 -6.37
N LYS A 160 17.10 -2.35 -6.05
CA LYS A 160 15.99 -1.43 -6.27
C LYS A 160 16.16 -0.14 -5.46
N THR A 161 16.60 -0.27 -4.22
CA THR A 161 16.88 0.88 -3.36
C THR A 161 18.02 1.75 -3.91
N ILE A 162 19.11 1.14 -4.40
CA ILE A 162 20.24 1.86 -4.99
C ILE A 162 19.83 2.53 -6.30
N GLN A 163 19.13 1.82 -7.19
CA GLN A 163 18.60 2.38 -8.43
C GLN A 163 17.73 3.60 -8.15
N PHE A 164 16.86 3.53 -7.14
CA PHE A 164 16.04 4.65 -6.72
C PHE A 164 16.87 5.81 -6.16
N LYS A 165 17.81 5.55 -5.23
CA LYS A 165 18.71 6.56 -4.65
C LYS A 165 19.48 7.35 -5.72
N GLU A 166 19.93 6.65 -6.76
CA GLU A 166 20.75 7.19 -7.85
C GLU A 166 19.93 7.71 -9.03
N ASN A 167 18.60 7.68 -8.95
CA ASN A 167 17.67 8.04 -10.03
C ASN A 167 17.93 7.28 -11.35
N ARG A 168 18.27 5.99 -11.25
CA ARG A 168 18.51 5.07 -12.38
C ARG A 168 17.30 4.22 -12.75
N GLU A 169 16.14 4.48 -12.17
CA GLU A 169 14.92 3.76 -12.50
C GLU A 169 14.30 4.27 -13.80
N GLU A 170 13.76 3.35 -14.60
CA GLU A 170 13.05 3.70 -15.82
C GLU A 170 11.85 4.63 -15.53
N PRO A 171 11.61 5.68 -16.35
CA PRO A 171 10.42 6.51 -16.19
C PRO A 171 9.13 5.69 -16.27
N ASN A 172 8.11 6.07 -15.47
CA ASN A 172 6.79 5.42 -15.43
C ASN A 172 6.79 3.94 -14.98
N SER A 173 7.87 3.48 -14.34
CA SER A 173 8.02 2.11 -13.84
C SER A 173 7.65 1.95 -12.36
N GLU A 174 7.00 2.94 -11.75
CA GLU A 174 6.77 2.98 -10.30
C GLU A 174 5.95 1.79 -9.77
N ARG A 175 5.11 1.18 -10.62
CA ARG A 175 4.33 -0.03 -10.27
C ARG A 175 5.13 -1.32 -10.34
N THR A 176 6.26 -1.33 -11.02
CA THR A 176 7.12 -2.52 -11.21
C THR A 176 8.42 -2.44 -10.43
N ASN A 177 8.90 -1.23 -10.14
CA ASN A 177 10.04 -0.99 -9.27
C ASN A 177 9.60 -0.96 -7.80
N ILE A 178 9.33 -2.17 -7.29
CA ILE A 178 8.98 -2.41 -5.89
C ILE A 178 10.26 -2.40 -5.05
N HIS A 179 10.33 -1.52 -4.06
CA HIS A 179 11.53 -1.42 -3.20
C HIS A 179 11.43 -2.35 -2.01
N SER A 180 10.21 -2.59 -1.52
CA SER A 180 9.97 -3.49 -0.41
C SER A 180 8.62 -4.19 -0.48
N ARG A 181 8.56 -5.39 0.11
CA ARG A 181 7.31 -6.10 0.40
C ARG A 181 7.12 -6.14 1.90
N VAL A 182 5.95 -5.72 2.36
CA VAL A 182 5.64 -5.64 3.79
C VAL A 182 4.44 -6.53 4.08
N LEU A 183 4.54 -7.29 5.16
CA LEU A 183 3.48 -8.13 5.69
C LEU A 183 3.13 -7.66 7.11
N ASP A 184 1.86 -7.39 7.35
CA ASP A 184 1.31 -7.07 8.67
C ASP A 184 0.11 -7.99 8.90
N ARG A 185 0.23 -8.93 9.85
CA ARG A 185 -0.83 -9.89 10.18
C ARG A 185 -1.66 -9.46 11.38
N THR A 186 -1.33 -8.32 11.99
CA THR A 186 -2.07 -7.77 13.13
C THR A 186 -3.20 -6.85 12.69
N ASP A 187 -3.12 -6.31 11.48
CA ASP A 187 -4.09 -5.39 10.89
C ASP A 187 -4.17 -5.67 9.38
N ASP A 188 -5.39 -5.78 8.84
CA ASP A 188 -5.64 -5.94 7.39
C ASP A 188 -5.05 -4.76 6.58
N ASN A 189 -4.88 -3.61 7.25
CA ASN A 189 -4.11 -2.48 6.77
C ASN A 189 -2.73 -2.46 7.44
N ILE A 190 -1.68 -2.29 6.64
CA ILE A 190 -0.32 -2.18 7.19
C ILE A 190 -0.28 -0.95 8.08
N SER A 191 0.20 -1.08 9.31
CA SER A 191 0.17 0.05 10.24
C SER A 191 0.93 1.28 9.71
N GLY A 192 0.28 2.44 9.71
CA GLY A 192 0.83 3.69 9.18
C GLY A 192 2.19 4.10 9.77
N TYR A 193 2.44 3.81 11.04
CA TYR A 193 3.73 4.10 11.66
C TYR A 193 4.88 3.31 11.04
N PHE A 194 4.60 2.10 10.56
CA PHE A 194 5.60 1.17 10.05
C PHE A 194 5.99 1.56 8.62
N PHE A 195 5.02 1.71 7.71
CA PHE A 195 5.35 2.00 6.32
C PHE A 195 5.50 3.51 6.04
N LYS A 196 4.61 4.36 6.59
CA LYS A 196 4.56 5.79 6.22
C LYS A 196 5.59 6.63 6.95
N ILE A 197 5.84 6.31 8.23
CA ILE A 197 6.76 7.09 9.11
C ILE A 197 8.14 6.42 9.12
N PHE A 198 8.21 5.15 9.52
CA PHE A 198 9.47 4.42 9.62
C PHE A 198 10.12 4.19 8.25
N LEU A 199 9.45 3.45 7.36
CA LEU A 199 9.99 3.18 6.03
C LEU A 199 9.90 4.38 5.07
N ASP A 200 9.28 5.50 5.46
CA ASP A 200 8.97 6.64 4.58
C ASP A 200 8.56 6.22 3.16
N SER A 201 7.56 5.36 3.09
CA SER A 201 7.11 4.71 1.86
C SER A 201 5.63 4.96 1.58
N ASP A 202 5.26 4.79 0.32
CA ASP A 202 3.88 4.73 -0.16
C ASP A 202 3.54 3.29 -0.58
N ASN A 203 2.29 2.88 -0.33
CA ASN A 203 1.78 1.62 -0.85
C ASN A 203 1.66 1.73 -2.37
N VAL A 204 2.16 0.75 -3.09
CA VAL A 204 2.11 0.71 -4.54
C VAL A 204 0.66 0.45 -4.97
N ILE A 205 0.19 1.25 -5.91
CA ILE A 205 -1.14 1.09 -6.52
C ILE A 205 -1.03 -0.01 -7.58
N ASP A 206 -1.05 -1.26 -7.13
CA ASP A 206 -0.91 -2.45 -7.97
C ASP A 206 -2.24 -3.05 -8.44
N ASP A 207 -3.38 -2.61 -7.88
CA ASP A 207 -4.71 -3.05 -8.30
C ASP A 207 -5.50 -2.00 -9.12
N GLU A 208 -6.35 -2.51 -10.02
CA GLU A 208 -7.14 -1.72 -10.98
C GLU A 208 -8.18 -0.80 -10.31
N ASP A 209 -8.67 -1.13 -9.10
CA ASP A 209 -9.71 -0.37 -8.39
C ASP A 209 -9.09 0.79 -7.60
N SER A 210 -7.97 0.57 -6.93
CA SER A 210 -7.19 1.64 -6.29
C SER A 210 -6.70 2.66 -7.33
N ALA A 211 -6.26 2.20 -8.50
CA ALA A 211 -5.90 3.08 -9.61
C ALA A 211 -7.08 3.95 -10.07
N ALA A 212 -8.25 3.33 -10.29
CA ALA A 212 -9.48 4.04 -10.66
C ALA A 212 -9.89 5.07 -9.61
N ARG A 213 -9.92 4.69 -8.32
CA ARG A 213 -10.31 5.58 -7.22
C ARG A 213 -9.39 6.79 -7.09
N MET A 214 -8.08 6.56 -7.17
CA MET A 214 -7.09 7.64 -7.08
C MET A 214 -7.26 8.65 -8.22
N ALA A 215 -7.44 8.16 -9.45
CA ALA A 215 -7.65 9.01 -10.61
C ALA A 215 -8.96 9.80 -10.52
N ILE A 216 -10.07 9.14 -10.19
CA ILE A 216 -11.38 9.79 -10.02
C ILE A 216 -11.28 10.90 -8.96
N GLN A 217 -10.69 10.62 -7.80
CA GLN A 217 -10.59 11.60 -6.72
C GLN A 217 -9.77 12.83 -7.14
N ALA A 218 -8.65 12.62 -7.85
CA ALA A 218 -7.80 13.71 -8.29
C ALA A 218 -8.49 14.56 -9.36
N ILE A 219 -9.11 13.91 -10.35
CA ILE A 219 -9.86 14.59 -11.42
C ILE A 219 -11.02 15.39 -10.84
N ASP A 220 -11.88 14.75 -10.03
CA ASP A 220 -13.03 15.41 -9.38
C ASP A 220 -12.61 16.65 -8.59
N THR A 221 -11.43 16.62 -7.95
CA THR A 221 -10.88 17.78 -7.25
C THR A 221 -10.44 18.90 -8.20
N VAL A 222 -9.69 18.56 -9.25
CA VAL A 222 -9.09 19.52 -10.18
C VAL A 222 -10.13 20.18 -11.07
N VAL A 223 -11.11 19.42 -11.58
CA VAL A 223 -12.09 19.93 -12.53
C VAL A 223 -13.27 20.63 -11.87
N LYS A 224 -13.44 20.51 -10.55
CA LYS A 224 -14.54 21.11 -9.79
C LYS A 224 -14.81 22.60 -10.11
N PRO A 225 -13.78 23.47 -10.25
CA PRO A 225 -14.00 24.88 -10.59
C PRO A 225 -14.46 25.14 -12.02
N TYR A 226 -14.41 24.11 -12.88
CA TYR A 226 -14.72 24.17 -14.31
C TYR A 226 -15.99 23.40 -14.66
N ILE A 227 -16.74 22.88 -13.68
CA ILE A 227 -18.03 22.23 -13.94
C ILE A 227 -19.03 23.31 -14.38
N LYS A 228 -19.72 23.07 -15.51
CA LYS A 228 -20.77 23.96 -16.03
C LYS A 228 -21.83 24.27 -14.95
N SER A 229 -22.30 25.50 -14.91
CA SER A 229 -23.23 25.99 -13.87
C SER A 229 -24.54 25.20 -13.79
N GLU A 230 -25.00 24.70 -14.93
CA GLU A 230 -26.20 23.90 -15.12
C GLU A 230 -26.00 22.41 -14.77
N ALA A 231 -24.77 21.97 -14.55
CA ALA A 231 -24.44 20.59 -14.24
C ALA A 231 -24.36 20.36 -12.73
N ASN A 232 -24.79 19.18 -12.28
CA ASN A 232 -24.70 18.78 -10.87
C ASN A 232 -23.22 18.67 -10.45
N PRO A 233 -22.78 19.24 -9.30
CA PRO A 233 -21.42 19.08 -8.79
C PRO A 233 -20.91 17.63 -8.67
N GLY A 234 -21.80 16.63 -8.53
CA GLY A 234 -21.43 15.22 -8.48
C GLY A 234 -21.26 14.53 -9.85
N ILE A 235 -21.56 15.22 -10.96
CA ILE A 235 -21.68 14.60 -12.29
C ILE A 235 -20.38 13.99 -12.79
N VAL A 236 -19.24 14.61 -12.49
CA VAL A 236 -17.90 14.16 -12.91
C VAL A 236 -17.61 12.80 -12.30
N LYS A 237 -17.74 12.70 -10.98
CA LYS A 237 -17.58 11.44 -10.27
C LYS A 237 -18.51 10.36 -10.82
N GLU A 238 -19.79 10.68 -11.06
CA GLU A 238 -20.75 9.70 -11.59
C GLU A 238 -20.36 9.19 -12.99
N LYS A 239 -20.02 10.09 -13.92
CA LYS A 239 -19.55 9.76 -15.27
C LYS A 239 -18.33 8.85 -15.24
N LEU A 240 -17.28 9.25 -14.51
CA LEU A 240 -16.05 8.45 -14.43
C LEU A 240 -16.28 7.09 -13.77
N THR A 241 -17.12 7.05 -12.73
CA THR A 241 -17.46 5.79 -12.06
C THR A 241 -18.24 4.85 -12.98
N SER A 242 -19.13 5.39 -13.81
CA SER A 242 -19.84 4.63 -14.85
C SER A 242 -18.88 4.14 -15.95
N PHE A 243 -18.00 5.02 -16.43
CA PHE A 243 -17.01 4.71 -17.46
C PHE A 243 -16.05 3.59 -17.03
N LEU A 244 -15.55 3.67 -15.80
CA LEU A 244 -14.63 2.69 -15.19
C LEU A 244 -15.34 1.49 -14.53
N SER A 245 -16.64 1.31 -14.74
CA SER A 245 -17.35 0.08 -14.33
C SER A 245 -16.89 -1.16 -15.11
N GLN A 246 -16.31 -0.93 -16.30
CA GLN A 246 -15.67 -1.95 -17.12
C GLN A 246 -14.17 -1.75 -17.11
N ARG A 247 -13.42 -2.85 -17.28
CA ARG A 247 -11.97 -2.82 -17.37
C ARG A 247 -11.54 -2.05 -18.61
N ARG A 248 -10.69 -1.04 -18.45
CA ARG A 248 -10.21 -0.18 -19.55
C ARG A 248 -8.74 0.15 -19.38
N ASP A 249 -8.03 0.25 -20.49
CA ASP A 249 -6.76 0.96 -20.57
C ASP A 249 -7.06 2.44 -20.76
N THR A 250 -6.53 3.31 -19.90
CA THR A 250 -6.87 4.73 -19.87
C THR A 250 -5.69 5.56 -19.35
N SER A 251 -5.81 6.88 -19.45
CA SER A 251 -4.90 7.86 -18.85
C SER A 251 -5.69 8.95 -18.12
N PHE A 252 -5.00 9.84 -17.41
CA PHE A 252 -5.63 11.05 -16.88
C PHE A 252 -6.26 11.89 -17.98
N GLU A 253 -5.62 12.01 -19.14
CA GLU A 253 -6.15 12.72 -20.31
C GLU A 253 -7.42 12.05 -20.85
N GLY A 254 -7.41 10.73 -21.01
CA GLY A 254 -8.60 9.98 -21.46
C GLY A 254 -9.78 10.11 -20.50
N LEU A 255 -9.52 10.16 -19.18
CA LEU A 255 -10.57 10.39 -18.19
C LEU A 255 -11.10 11.83 -18.19
N ILE A 256 -10.25 12.84 -18.40
CA ILE A 256 -10.71 14.23 -18.55
C ILE A 256 -11.55 14.38 -19.83
N GLN A 257 -11.13 13.74 -20.92
CA GLN A 257 -11.88 13.73 -22.18
C GLN A 257 -13.29 13.13 -22.03
N GLU A 258 -13.45 12.10 -21.20
CA GLU A 258 -14.76 11.48 -20.91
C GLU A 258 -15.75 12.42 -20.21
N VAL A 259 -15.23 13.40 -19.46
CA VAL A 259 -16.06 14.40 -18.74
C VAL A 259 -16.04 15.77 -19.40
N SER A 260 -15.39 15.94 -20.55
CA SER A 260 -15.20 17.27 -21.16
C SER A 260 -16.51 17.95 -21.54
N ASP A 261 -17.57 17.19 -21.84
CA ASP A 261 -18.89 17.71 -22.20
C ASP A 261 -19.60 18.44 -21.05
N VAL A 262 -19.25 18.13 -19.81
CA VAL A 262 -19.79 18.78 -18.59
C VAL A 262 -18.86 19.86 -18.01
N LEU A 263 -17.73 20.11 -18.67
CA LEU A 263 -16.77 21.14 -18.27
C LEU A 263 -16.93 22.40 -19.14
N ASP A 264 -16.73 23.55 -18.52
CA ASP A 264 -16.67 24.86 -19.16
C ASP A 264 -15.21 25.29 -19.29
N PHE A 265 -14.71 25.25 -20.53
CA PHE A 265 -13.37 25.71 -20.90
C PHE A 265 -13.33 27.21 -21.26
N GLY A 266 -14.49 27.85 -21.37
CA GLY A 266 -14.63 29.24 -21.80
C GLY A 266 -14.68 30.27 -20.66
N ILE A 267 -14.35 29.87 -19.43
CA ILE A 267 -14.43 30.74 -18.25
C ILE A 267 -13.43 31.90 -18.38
N GLU A 268 -13.94 33.14 -18.48
CA GLU A 268 -13.11 34.35 -18.50
C GLU A 268 -12.17 34.41 -17.27
N ASN A 269 -10.89 34.71 -17.52
CA ASN A 269 -9.82 34.71 -16.52
C ASN A 269 -9.43 33.33 -15.93
N ARG A 270 -9.88 32.22 -16.53
CA ARG A 270 -9.47 30.84 -16.18
C ARG A 270 -9.33 29.95 -17.40
N GLU A 271 -8.54 30.39 -18.38
CA GLU A 271 -8.22 29.59 -19.57
C GLU A 271 -7.57 28.25 -19.17
N THR A 272 -8.18 27.16 -19.64
CA THR A 272 -7.70 25.80 -19.42
C THR A 272 -8.11 24.91 -20.59
N ASP A 273 -7.51 23.74 -20.66
CA ASP A 273 -7.80 22.71 -21.65
C ASP A 273 -7.64 21.31 -21.04
N ILE A 274 -7.88 20.28 -21.85
CA ILE A 274 -7.82 18.88 -21.42
C ILE A 274 -6.40 18.49 -20.99
N GLU A 275 -5.37 18.97 -21.69
CA GLU A 275 -3.97 18.66 -21.41
C GLU A 275 -3.53 19.24 -20.05
N ARG A 276 -3.92 20.48 -19.78
CA ARG A 276 -3.62 21.17 -18.53
C ARG A 276 -4.34 20.52 -17.35
N LEU A 277 -5.65 20.27 -17.47
CA LEU A 277 -6.42 19.63 -16.39
C LEU A 277 -5.94 18.21 -16.11
N SER A 278 -5.58 17.45 -17.16
CA SER A 278 -5.03 16.10 -16.99
C SER A 278 -3.66 16.11 -16.32
N THR A 279 -2.78 17.05 -16.68
CA THR A 279 -1.49 17.25 -16.03
C THR A 279 -1.63 17.65 -14.56
N GLU A 280 -2.55 18.58 -14.26
CA GLU A 280 -2.84 19.00 -12.88
C GLU A 280 -3.42 17.85 -12.05
N ALA A 281 -4.36 17.08 -12.60
CA ALA A 281 -4.93 15.91 -11.94
C ALA A 281 -3.89 14.81 -11.71
N TYR A 282 -3.03 14.53 -12.69
CA TYR A 282 -1.93 13.59 -12.54
C TYR A 282 -0.95 14.03 -11.45
N LYS A 283 -0.53 15.30 -11.45
CA LYS A 283 0.36 15.85 -10.42
C LYS A 283 -0.28 15.78 -9.02
N LEU A 284 -1.57 16.09 -8.90
CA LEU A 284 -2.30 15.96 -7.64
C LEU A 284 -2.32 14.50 -7.15
N ALA A 285 -2.64 13.55 -8.03
CA ALA A 285 -2.62 12.14 -7.70
C ALA A 285 -1.21 11.66 -7.28
N LYS A 286 -0.18 12.03 -8.04
CA LYS A 286 1.22 11.68 -7.75
C LYS A 286 1.73 12.30 -6.46
N SER A 287 1.26 13.49 -6.09
CA SER A 287 1.58 14.11 -4.80
C SER A 287 0.97 13.37 -3.61
N LYS A 288 -0.17 12.69 -3.82
CA LYS A 288 -0.84 11.89 -2.79
C LYS A 288 -0.23 10.50 -2.64
N ASN A 289 0.24 9.93 -3.74
CA ASN A 289 0.93 8.65 -3.77
C ASN A 289 1.92 8.65 -4.95
N ASN A 290 3.21 8.52 -4.66
CA ASN A 290 4.25 8.67 -5.68
C ASN A 290 4.29 7.52 -6.72
N THR A 291 3.49 6.46 -6.52
CA THR A 291 3.41 5.28 -7.41
C THR A 291 2.39 5.43 -8.54
N VAL A 292 1.69 6.56 -8.60
CA VAL A 292 0.73 6.86 -9.68
C VAL A 292 1.48 7.06 -11.00
N VAL A 293 1.07 6.29 -12.01
CA VAL A 293 1.51 6.40 -13.41
C VAL A 293 0.44 7.12 -14.24
N ALA A 294 0.85 7.78 -15.33
CA ALA A 294 -0.04 8.59 -16.15
C ALA A 294 -1.05 7.76 -16.96
N SER A 295 -0.63 6.59 -17.44
CA SER A 295 -1.46 5.61 -18.16
C SER A 295 -1.52 4.31 -17.40
N PHE A 296 -2.71 3.73 -17.29
CA PHE A 296 -2.97 2.57 -16.45
C PHE A 296 -4.24 1.83 -16.87
N VAL A 297 -4.28 0.54 -16.52
CA VAL A 297 -5.53 -0.22 -16.53
C VAL A 297 -6.34 0.09 -15.28
N ALA A 298 -7.63 0.38 -15.46
CA ALA A 298 -8.56 0.69 -14.39
C ALA A 298 -9.87 -0.09 -14.52
N LYS A 299 -10.39 -0.47 -13.36
CA LYS A 299 -11.70 -1.11 -13.21
C LYS A 299 -12.17 -0.95 -11.76
N LEU A 300 -13.37 -0.42 -11.57
CA LEU A 300 -13.98 -0.41 -10.24
C LEU A 300 -14.64 -1.77 -9.95
N TYR A 301 -14.20 -2.45 -8.90
CA TYR A 301 -14.71 -3.79 -8.52
C TYR A 301 -16.15 -3.74 -8.00
N ARG A 302 -16.55 -2.60 -7.42
CA ARG A 302 -17.94 -2.36 -7.02
C ARG A 302 -18.47 -1.17 -7.79
N PRO A 303 -18.92 -1.38 -9.05
CA PRO A 303 -19.60 -0.32 -9.78
C PRO A 303 -20.83 0.15 -8.97
N PRO A 304 -21.13 1.46 -9.02
CA PRO A 304 -22.11 2.10 -8.17
C PRO A 304 -23.48 1.49 -8.43
N LYS A 305 -24.20 1.19 -7.36
CA LYS A 305 -25.55 0.65 -7.43
C LYS A 305 -26.55 1.68 -6.93
N ALA A 306 -27.63 1.90 -7.66
CA ALA A 306 -28.85 2.43 -7.08
C ALA A 306 -29.45 1.32 -6.19
N THR A 307 -29.75 1.65 -4.93
CA THR A 307 -30.37 0.74 -3.99
C THR A 307 -31.69 1.33 -3.55
N TYR A 308 -32.78 0.66 -3.90
CA TYR A 308 -34.14 1.00 -3.51
C TYR A 308 -34.55 0.09 -2.37
N VAL A 309 -35.05 0.67 -1.30
CA VAL A 309 -35.48 -0.06 -0.09
C VAL A 309 -36.92 0.30 0.25
N SER A 310 -37.64 -0.63 0.86
CA SER A 310 -38.95 -0.38 1.45
C SER A 310 -38.88 0.71 2.53
N GLN A 311 -39.90 1.56 2.56
CA GLN A 311 -40.00 2.61 3.56
C GLN A 311 -40.27 1.98 4.95
N GLY A 312 -39.37 2.16 5.91
CA GLY A 312 -39.54 1.76 7.32
C GLY A 312 -38.81 0.49 7.75
N ASP A 313 -38.60 -0.49 6.87
CA ASP A 313 -37.82 -1.70 7.16
C ASP A 313 -36.99 -2.08 5.93
N GLU A 314 -35.66 -2.01 6.06
CA GLU A 314 -34.71 -2.30 4.97
C GLU A 314 -34.71 -3.79 4.54
N GLN A 315 -35.43 -4.68 5.25
CA GLN A 315 -35.41 -6.12 5.01
C GLN A 315 -36.56 -6.67 4.16
N GLN A 316 -37.62 -5.90 3.86
CA GLN A 316 -38.77 -6.44 3.12
C GLN A 316 -38.53 -6.45 1.60
N ILE A 317 -38.13 -5.31 1.03
CA ILE A 317 -37.79 -5.21 -0.40
C ILE A 317 -36.50 -4.41 -0.54
N LYS A 318 -35.50 -5.03 -1.15
CA LYS A 318 -34.23 -4.39 -1.50
C LYS A 318 -33.87 -4.70 -2.94
N ILE A 319 -33.90 -3.67 -3.78
CA ILE A 319 -33.56 -3.78 -5.20
C ILE A 319 -32.25 -3.03 -5.42
N SER A 320 -31.23 -3.70 -5.95
CA SER A 320 -29.91 -3.12 -6.18
C SER A 320 -29.47 -3.31 -7.63
N ILE A 321 -29.32 -2.20 -8.36
CA ILE A 321 -29.06 -2.20 -9.80
C ILE A 321 -27.88 -1.29 -10.08
N LEU A 322 -27.03 -1.62 -11.07
CA LEU A 322 -25.93 -0.73 -11.46
C LEU A 322 -26.48 0.61 -11.98
N LYS A 323 -25.99 1.73 -11.45
CA LYS A 323 -26.38 3.08 -11.90
C LYS A 323 -26.15 3.28 -13.41
N SER A 324 -25.14 2.62 -13.97
CA SER A 324 -24.84 2.69 -15.41
C SER A 324 -25.97 2.14 -16.28
N LEU A 325 -26.73 1.16 -15.79
CA LEU A 325 -27.89 0.62 -16.50
C LEU A 325 -29.06 1.61 -16.50
N GLU A 326 -29.24 2.36 -15.41
CA GLU A 326 -30.22 3.45 -15.35
C GLU A 326 -29.85 4.61 -16.28
N SER A 327 -28.56 5.00 -16.27
CA SER A 327 -28.07 6.09 -17.13
C SER A 327 -28.21 5.79 -18.62
N ARG A 328 -28.09 4.52 -19.03
CA ARG A 328 -28.26 4.08 -20.42
C ARG A 328 -29.70 3.79 -20.82
N LYS A 329 -30.65 3.92 -19.88
CA LYS A 329 -32.06 3.49 -20.02
C LYS A 329 -32.23 2.01 -20.35
N ASP A 330 -31.23 1.20 -20.00
CA ASP A 330 -31.32 -0.26 -20.05
C ASP A 330 -32.15 -0.81 -18.89
N VAL A 331 -32.20 -0.06 -17.79
CA VAL A 331 -33.11 -0.29 -16.66
C VAL A 331 -33.76 1.03 -16.31
N TYR A 332 -35.07 1.07 -16.12
CA TYR A 332 -35.75 2.28 -15.70
C TYR A 332 -37.05 1.95 -14.98
N TRP A 333 -37.50 2.91 -14.18
CA TRP A 333 -38.74 2.83 -13.42
C TRP A 333 -39.88 3.47 -14.22
N ASP A 334 -41.03 2.85 -14.13
CA ASP A 334 -42.32 3.36 -14.56
C ASP A 334 -43.28 3.26 -13.37
N ASP A 335 -44.31 4.08 -13.35
CA ASP A 335 -45.32 4.10 -12.32
C ASP A 335 -46.73 4.09 -12.93
N ASP A 336 -47.61 3.31 -12.32
CA ASP A 336 -49.06 3.44 -12.50
C ASP A 336 -49.72 3.71 -11.14
N ASP A 337 -51.06 3.83 -11.12
CA ASP A 337 -51.81 4.22 -9.92
C ASP A 337 -51.58 3.27 -8.72
N ASP A 338 -51.19 2.02 -8.97
CA ASP A 338 -51.11 0.96 -7.96
C ASP A 338 -49.69 0.37 -7.79
N PHE A 339 -48.80 0.54 -8.77
CA PHE A 339 -47.52 -0.19 -8.83
C PHE A 339 -46.33 0.66 -9.30
N TYR A 340 -45.17 0.40 -8.68
CA TYR A 340 -43.87 0.72 -9.26
C TYR A 340 -43.41 -0.44 -10.16
N VAL A 341 -43.22 -0.16 -11.44
CA VAL A 341 -42.83 -1.15 -12.44
C VAL A 341 -41.37 -0.94 -12.84
N LEU A 342 -40.51 -1.88 -12.47
CA LEU A 342 -39.12 -1.92 -12.94
C LEU A 342 -39.04 -2.56 -14.33
N LYS A 343 -38.71 -1.76 -15.35
CA LYS A 343 -38.51 -2.23 -16.72
C LYS A 343 -37.02 -2.47 -16.98
N ILE A 344 -36.69 -3.67 -17.48
CA ILE A 344 -35.32 -4.08 -17.82
C ILE A 344 -35.28 -4.49 -19.29
N ASN A 345 -34.34 -3.94 -20.06
CA ASN A 345 -34.11 -4.32 -21.44
C ASN A 345 -33.70 -5.80 -21.52
N LYS A 346 -34.40 -6.57 -22.37
CA LYS A 346 -34.19 -8.02 -22.54
C LYS A 346 -32.79 -8.37 -23.03
N GLU A 347 -32.10 -7.45 -23.67
CA GLU A 347 -30.70 -7.67 -24.11
C GLU A 347 -29.73 -7.72 -22.92
N VAL A 348 -30.11 -7.17 -21.76
CA VAL A 348 -29.24 -7.02 -20.58
C VAL A 348 -29.46 -8.13 -19.55
N ILE A 349 -30.59 -8.83 -19.61
CA ILE A 349 -30.91 -9.90 -18.65
C ILE A 349 -31.45 -11.14 -19.37
N THR A 350 -30.89 -12.30 -19.03
CA THR A 350 -31.47 -13.60 -19.36
C THR A 350 -32.17 -14.14 -18.13
N LEU A 351 -33.49 -14.27 -18.20
CA LEU A 351 -34.28 -14.87 -17.11
C LEU A 351 -34.15 -16.39 -17.20
N ILE A 352 -33.62 -17.00 -16.15
CA ILE A 352 -33.54 -18.45 -15.98
C ILE A 352 -34.34 -18.78 -14.73
N GLU A 353 -35.43 -19.51 -14.88
CA GLU A 353 -36.19 -20.06 -13.77
C GLU A 353 -35.44 -21.28 -13.21
N ARG A 354 -35.24 -21.34 -11.89
CA ARG A 354 -34.53 -22.41 -11.19
C ARG A 354 -35.40 -23.07 -10.14
#